data_AF-A0A126ZYX6-F1
#
_entry.id   AF-A0A126ZYX6-F1
#
_cell.length_a   1.000
_cell.length_b   1.000
_cell.length_c   1.000
_cell.angle_alpha   90.00
_cell.angle_beta   90.00
_cell.angle_gamma   90.00
#
_symmetry.space_group_name_H-M   'P 1'
#
loop_
_entity.id
_entity.type
_entity.pdbx_description
1 polymer ?
#
loop_
_entity_poly.entity_id
_entity_poly.type
_entity_poly.pdbx_seq_one_letter_code
_entity_poly.pdbx_strand_id
1 'polypeptide(L)'
;MRWNTQSVAEPLSGPDDGTPAQPPLLSLAGALRTVRTPEFQGITFHEVAAKSALNKVPPASSMPFRWTVNPYRGCSHACVYCFARNTHTYLDLDAGLDFDRQLVVKVNVGEVLRSEVSKRSWAREHVALGTNTDPYQRAEGRYALMPGIIRALADSGTPFSILTKGTLLARDVPLLKSAATQVPIGAGISLAVLDPELQAALEPGTPSPAARLRLVSRLREAGLPCGVMAMPILPWLTDSEEHLDALMGSLAQAGATGVTAAALHLRPGTREWFMGWLARTHPRLVGRYRRLYSKGAYAPSEYRAWLGRRVAAAKARHGFGRGFERDEAFAHRDADVVAAGRPAAREPALVPGQDALF
;
A
#
# COMPACT_ATOMS: atom_id res chain seq x y z
N MET A 1 -20.56 0.31 22.35
CA MET A 1 -20.98 1.64 21.86
C MET A 1 -22.12 1.44 20.89
N ARG A 2 -23.28 2.04 21.17
CA ARG A 2 -24.52 1.84 20.40
C ARG A 2 -24.52 2.78 19.18
N TRP A 3 -24.72 2.19 18.01
CA TRP A 3 -24.80 2.85 16.70
C TRP A 3 -26.19 3.45 16.49
N ASN A 4 -26.42 4.71 16.87
CA ASN A 4 -27.65 5.43 16.51
C ASN A 4 -27.39 6.94 16.48
N THR A 5 -26.72 7.40 15.42
CA THR A 5 -26.78 8.80 14.92
C THR A 5 -26.12 8.84 13.55
N GLN A 6 -26.80 8.34 12.52
CA GLN A 6 -26.50 8.67 11.12
C GLN A 6 -27.51 9.73 10.69
N SER A 7 -27.09 10.99 10.59
CA SER A 7 -27.90 12.02 9.95
C SER A 7 -27.75 11.87 8.44
N VAL A 8 -28.85 11.52 7.77
CA VAL A 8 -28.99 11.56 6.31
C VAL A 8 -29.24 13.03 5.95
N ALA A 9 -28.31 13.66 5.23
CA ALA A 9 -28.58 14.96 4.63
C ALA A 9 -29.34 14.72 3.32
N GLU A 10 -30.63 15.03 3.30
CA GLU A 10 -31.43 15.22 2.08
C GLU A 10 -31.03 16.51 1.35
N PRO A 11 -31.44 16.69 0.07
CA PRO A 11 -30.92 17.74 -0.80
C PRO A 11 -31.25 19.14 -0.26
N LEU A 12 -30.21 19.95 -0.02
CA LEU A 12 -30.29 21.27 0.58
C LEU A 12 -31.10 22.27 -0.28
N SER A 13 -32.09 22.91 0.35
CA SER A 13 -32.72 24.16 -0.12
C SER A 13 -32.52 25.26 0.95
N GLY A 14 -31.35 25.93 0.90
CA GLY A 14 -31.01 27.22 1.57
C GLY A 14 -30.79 27.22 3.11
N PRO A 15 -30.27 28.32 3.71
CA PRO A 15 -29.57 29.47 3.14
C PRO A 15 -28.04 29.49 3.44
N ASP A 16 -27.37 30.33 2.67
CA ASP A 16 -25.94 30.60 2.51
C ASP A 16 -25.12 30.73 3.82
N ASP A 17 -24.27 29.75 4.11
CA ASP A 17 -23.32 29.74 5.23
C ASP A 17 -21.86 29.88 4.78
N GLY A 18 -21.57 30.73 3.78
CA GLY A 18 -20.23 31.28 3.52
C GLY A 18 -19.09 30.27 3.28
N THR A 19 -19.40 28.99 3.20
CA THR A 19 -18.47 27.92 2.86
C THR A 19 -18.50 27.84 1.34
N PRO A 20 -17.38 28.02 0.63
CA PRO A 20 -17.40 27.92 -0.83
C PRO A 20 -17.94 26.54 -1.20
N ALA A 21 -19.15 26.52 -1.76
CA ALA A 21 -19.79 25.34 -2.28
C ALA A 21 -18.83 24.71 -3.29
N GLN A 22 -18.26 23.57 -2.92
CA GLN A 22 -17.45 22.80 -3.86
C GLN A 22 -18.35 22.42 -5.03
N PRO A 23 -17.92 22.64 -6.28
CA PRO A 23 -18.73 22.24 -7.43
C PRO A 23 -19.04 20.75 -7.31
N PRO A 24 -20.26 20.31 -7.72
CA PRO A 24 -20.60 18.90 -7.71
C PRO A 24 -19.51 18.13 -8.45
N LEU A 25 -18.97 17.09 -7.81
CA LEU A 25 -18.01 16.14 -8.39
C LEU A 25 -18.66 15.45 -9.58
N LEU A 26 -18.67 16.13 -10.73
CA LEU A 26 -19.30 15.70 -11.97
C LEU A 26 -18.64 14.42 -12.54
N SER A 27 -17.48 14.01 -12.02
CA SER A 27 -16.62 12.96 -12.60
C SER A 27 -16.72 11.58 -11.94
N LEU A 28 -17.30 11.46 -10.74
CA LEU A 28 -17.54 10.16 -10.10
C LEU A 28 -18.89 9.60 -10.56
N ALA A 29 -19.00 9.29 -11.86
CA ALA A 29 -20.09 8.42 -12.31
C ALA A 29 -20.12 7.15 -11.43
N GLY A 30 -21.24 6.44 -11.30
CA GLY A 30 -21.36 5.24 -10.45
C GLY A 30 -21.14 5.41 -8.93
N ALA A 31 -20.95 6.63 -8.42
CA ALA A 31 -21.05 6.92 -7.00
C ALA A 31 -22.47 6.63 -6.52
N LEU A 32 -22.59 5.71 -5.56
CA LEU A 32 -23.84 5.43 -4.85
C LEU A 32 -24.16 6.55 -3.88
N ARG A 33 -23.15 6.96 -3.08
CA ARG A 33 -23.26 8.07 -2.13
C ARG A 33 -21.90 8.64 -1.76
N THR A 34 -21.89 9.90 -1.35
CA THR A 34 -20.74 10.56 -0.74
C THR A 34 -20.99 10.76 0.75
N VAL A 35 -20.06 10.33 1.60
CA VAL A 35 -20.20 10.32 3.06
C VAL A 35 -19.05 11.10 3.70
N ARG A 36 -19.41 12.06 4.56
CA ARG A 36 -18.48 12.72 5.49
C ARG A 36 -18.92 12.32 6.90
N THR A 37 -17.99 11.83 7.72
CA THR A 37 -18.32 11.28 9.03
C THR A 37 -17.42 11.90 10.10
N PRO A 38 -17.93 12.28 11.29
CA PRO A 38 -17.16 13.01 12.29
C PRO A 38 -15.89 12.30 12.77
N GLU A 39 -15.88 10.97 12.77
CA GLU A 39 -14.74 10.14 13.18
C GLU A 39 -13.60 10.17 12.15
N PHE A 40 -13.87 10.71 10.96
CA PHE A 40 -12.90 10.84 9.88
C PHE A 40 -12.80 12.28 9.39
N GLN A 41 -12.53 13.21 10.32
CA GLN A 41 -12.29 14.62 10.00
C GLN A 41 -11.33 14.80 8.83
N GLY A 42 -11.73 15.63 7.87
CA GLY A 42 -10.96 15.94 6.66
C GLY A 42 -10.97 14.86 5.59
N ILE A 43 -11.72 13.76 5.75
CA ILE A 43 -11.86 12.69 4.75
C ILE A 43 -13.30 12.63 4.26
N THR A 44 -13.45 12.50 2.95
CA THR A 44 -14.71 12.24 2.26
C THR A 44 -14.63 10.85 1.63
N PHE A 45 -15.66 10.04 1.85
CA PHE A 45 -15.79 8.72 1.23
C PHE A 45 -16.77 8.78 0.06
N HIS A 46 -16.36 8.29 -1.10
CA HIS A 46 -17.22 8.11 -2.27
C HIS A 46 -17.50 6.63 -2.43
N GLU A 47 -18.66 6.18 -1.97
CA GLU A 47 -19.06 4.79 -2.07
C GLU A 47 -19.53 4.48 -3.48
N VAL A 48 -19.00 3.42 -4.07
CA VAL A 48 -19.30 2.96 -5.43
C VAL A 48 -19.66 1.48 -5.41
N ALA A 49 -20.54 1.07 -6.33
CA ALA A 49 -20.69 -0.34 -6.68
C ALA A 49 -19.63 -0.69 -7.72
N ALA A 50 -18.71 -1.58 -7.38
CA ALA A 50 -17.78 -2.15 -8.34
C ALA A 50 -18.51 -3.16 -9.24
N LYS A 51 -18.21 -3.15 -10.54
CA LYS A 51 -18.56 -4.25 -11.46
C LYS A 51 -17.46 -5.30 -11.56
N SER A 52 -16.24 -4.97 -11.15
CA SER A 52 -15.13 -5.93 -11.04
C SER A 52 -14.25 -5.68 -9.80
N ALA A 53 -13.80 -6.77 -9.18
CA ALA A 53 -12.89 -6.74 -8.05
C ALA A 53 -11.45 -7.08 -8.46
N LEU A 54 -11.28 -8.09 -9.33
CA LEU A 54 -9.99 -8.56 -9.84
C LEU A 54 -9.41 -7.60 -10.90
N ASN A 55 -8.22 -7.08 -10.63
CA ASN A 55 -7.49 -6.23 -11.57
C ASN A 55 -6.29 -7.01 -12.13
N LYS A 56 -6.21 -7.14 -13.45
CA LYS A 56 -5.11 -7.83 -14.12
C LYS A 56 -3.88 -6.93 -14.18
N VAL A 57 -2.75 -7.45 -13.73
CA VAL A 57 -1.45 -6.78 -13.84
C VAL A 57 -0.97 -6.86 -15.30
N PRO A 58 -0.53 -5.74 -15.92
CA PRO A 58 -0.04 -5.72 -17.29
C PRO A 58 1.09 -6.74 -17.52
N PRO A 59 1.13 -7.45 -18.67
CA PRO A 59 2.16 -8.45 -18.95
C PRO A 59 3.60 -7.94 -18.88
N ALA A 60 3.83 -6.65 -19.13
CA ALA A 60 5.14 -6.02 -19.07
C ALA A 60 5.58 -5.64 -17.64
N SER A 61 4.74 -5.86 -16.63
CA SER A 61 5.08 -5.66 -15.23
C SER A 61 5.99 -6.78 -14.72
N SER A 62 6.99 -6.43 -13.91
CA SER A 62 7.87 -7.38 -13.22
C SER A 62 7.33 -7.77 -11.83
N MET A 63 6.03 -7.61 -11.59
CA MET A 63 5.46 -8.05 -10.31
C MET A 63 5.32 -9.58 -10.33
N PRO A 64 5.55 -10.27 -9.20
CA PRO A 64 5.52 -11.74 -9.14
C PRO A 64 4.08 -12.31 -9.16
N PHE A 65 3.07 -11.48 -9.37
CA PHE A 65 1.65 -11.84 -9.38
C PHE A 65 0.95 -11.21 -10.58
N ARG A 66 -0.17 -11.83 -11.01
CA ARG A 66 -0.93 -11.39 -12.19
C ARG A 66 -2.26 -10.72 -11.85
N TRP A 67 -2.70 -10.82 -10.60
CA TRP A 67 -4.00 -10.31 -10.17
C TRP A 67 -3.88 -9.53 -8.87
N THR A 68 -4.71 -8.49 -8.73
CA THR A 68 -4.79 -7.69 -7.52
C THR A 68 -6.23 -7.34 -7.18
N VAL A 69 -6.50 -7.09 -5.90
CA VAL A 69 -7.76 -6.52 -5.43
C VAL A 69 -7.45 -5.25 -4.63
N ASN A 70 -8.08 -4.15 -5.03
CA ASN A 70 -7.98 -2.87 -4.34
C ASN A 70 -9.40 -2.47 -3.86
N PRO A 71 -9.74 -2.70 -2.58
CA PRO A 71 -11.06 -2.34 -2.04
C PRO A 71 -11.29 -0.82 -1.97
N TYR A 72 -10.19 -0.07 -1.92
CA TYR A 72 -10.18 1.39 -1.84
C TYR A 72 -9.38 1.99 -2.99
N ARG A 73 -9.70 3.23 -3.37
CA ARG A 73 -8.82 4.12 -4.14
C ARG A 73 -8.63 5.39 -3.34
N GLY A 74 -7.38 5.83 -3.23
CA GLY A 74 -6.97 6.82 -2.22
C GLY A 74 -6.54 6.12 -0.93
N CYS A 75 -5.72 6.80 -0.14
CA CYS A 75 -5.15 6.20 1.05
C CYS A 75 -4.94 7.24 2.16
N SER A 76 -5.67 7.08 3.27
CA SER A 76 -5.57 7.97 4.43
C SER A 76 -4.24 7.85 5.19
N HIS A 77 -3.35 6.94 4.78
CA HIS A 77 -1.98 6.88 5.29
C HIS A 77 -1.14 8.09 4.90
N ALA A 78 -1.50 8.76 3.79
CA ALA A 78 -0.92 10.03 3.35
C ALA A 78 0.62 10.02 3.21
N CYS A 79 1.21 8.89 2.81
CA CYS A 79 2.67 8.81 2.66
C CYS A 79 3.14 9.80 1.58
N VAL A 80 4.12 10.66 1.92
CA VAL A 80 4.60 11.71 1.00
C VAL A 80 5.27 11.16 -0.26
N TYR A 81 5.73 9.91 -0.20
CA TYR A 81 6.42 9.19 -1.28
C TYR A 81 5.51 8.19 -2.03
N CYS A 82 4.19 8.18 -1.78
CA CYS A 82 3.31 7.16 -2.33
C CYS A 82 3.20 7.26 -3.86
N PHE A 83 3.60 6.21 -4.59
CA PHE A 83 3.51 6.16 -6.05
C PHE A 83 2.07 6.10 -6.57
N ALA A 84 1.13 5.63 -5.75
CA ALA A 84 -0.28 5.45 -6.12
C ALA A 84 -1.06 6.77 -6.19
N ARG A 85 -0.45 7.87 -5.71
CA ARG A 85 -0.98 9.23 -5.77
C ARG A 85 -1.49 9.62 -7.16
N ASN A 86 -0.73 9.25 -8.20
CA ASN A 86 -1.12 9.56 -9.57
C ASN A 86 -2.41 8.86 -10.02
N THR A 87 -2.89 7.85 -9.31
CA THR A 87 -4.18 7.22 -9.66
C THR A 87 -5.36 8.15 -9.43
N HIS A 88 -5.27 9.21 -8.64
CA HIS A 88 -6.38 10.16 -8.47
C HIS A 88 -6.59 11.07 -9.68
N THR A 89 -5.57 11.28 -10.51
CA THR A 89 -5.67 12.15 -11.69
C THR A 89 -6.61 11.60 -12.75
N TYR A 90 -6.85 10.29 -12.80
CA TYR A 90 -7.88 9.71 -13.69
C TYR A 90 -9.33 9.92 -13.19
N LEU A 91 -9.53 10.58 -12.06
CA LEU A 91 -10.84 10.98 -11.53
C LEU A 91 -11.03 12.49 -11.57
N ASP A 92 -10.15 13.22 -12.27
CA ASP A 92 -10.05 14.68 -12.23
C ASP A 92 -9.79 15.22 -10.81
N LEU A 93 -9.09 14.43 -9.99
CA LEU A 93 -8.64 14.80 -8.64
C LEU A 93 -7.13 15.00 -8.58
N ASP A 94 -6.66 15.78 -7.60
CA ASP A 94 -5.24 16.05 -7.44
C ASP A 94 -4.46 14.84 -6.87
N ALA A 95 -3.19 14.69 -7.26
CA ALA A 95 -2.31 13.59 -6.80
C ALA A 95 -1.76 13.80 -5.36
N GLY A 96 -2.01 14.97 -4.76
CA GLY A 96 -1.61 15.35 -3.42
C GLY A 96 -2.73 15.14 -2.41
N LEU A 97 -3.45 16.22 -2.08
CA LEU A 97 -4.37 16.25 -0.94
C LEU A 97 -5.64 15.44 -1.21
N ASP A 98 -6.16 15.46 -2.44
CA ASP A 98 -7.33 14.65 -2.79
C ASP A 98 -7.04 13.15 -2.68
N PHE A 99 -5.84 12.68 -3.02
CA PHE A 99 -5.46 11.27 -2.78
C PHE A 99 -5.54 10.88 -1.30
N ASP A 100 -5.21 11.82 -0.41
CA ASP A 100 -5.18 11.61 1.03
C ASP A 100 -6.59 11.71 1.67
N ARG A 101 -7.53 12.40 1.01
CA ARG A 101 -8.80 12.85 1.59
C ARG A 101 -10.06 12.41 0.86
N GLN A 102 -10.00 12.13 -0.44
CA GLN A 102 -11.14 11.71 -1.28
C GLN A 102 -11.01 10.20 -1.54
N LEU A 103 -11.60 9.38 -0.68
CA LEU A 103 -11.45 7.92 -0.74
C LEU A 103 -12.63 7.30 -1.48
N VAL A 104 -12.38 6.65 -2.61
CA VAL A 104 -13.40 5.83 -3.29
C VAL A 104 -13.44 4.46 -2.64
N VAL A 105 -14.63 4.00 -2.27
CA VAL A 105 -14.85 2.76 -1.51
C VAL A 105 -15.75 1.82 -2.31
N LYS A 106 -15.22 0.64 -2.67
CA LYS A 106 -15.98 -0.38 -3.40
C LYS A 106 -16.79 -1.23 -2.42
N VAL A 107 -18.00 -0.78 -2.08
CA VAL A 107 -18.78 -1.35 -0.95
C VAL A 107 -19.22 -2.80 -1.17
N ASN A 108 -19.39 -3.23 -2.43
CA ASN A 108 -19.78 -4.60 -2.80
C ASN A 108 -18.59 -5.48 -3.22
N VAL A 109 -17.34 -5.05 -3.01
CA VAL A 109 -16.14 -5.72 -3.56
C VAL A 109 -16.04 -7.20 -3.17
N GLY A 110 -16.45 -7.58 -1.95
CA GLY A 110 -16.40 -8.96 -1.49
C GLY A 110 -17.39 -9.87 -2.24
N GLU A 111 -18.57 -9.37 -2.58
CA GLU A 111 -19.59 -10.10 -3.33
C GLU A 111 -19.18 -10.29 -4.79
N VAL A 112 -18.70 -9.21 -5.42
CA VAL A 112 -18.17 -9.23 -6.79
C VAL A 112 -16.99 -10.19 -6.89
N LEU A 113 -16.05 -10.10 -5.96
CA LEU A 113 -14.88 -10.99 -5.93
C LEU A 113 -15.31 -12.45 -5.83
N ARG A 114 -16.24 -12.77 -4.91
CA ARG A 114 -16.78 -14.13 -4.75
C ARG A 114 -17.36 -14.67 -6.06
N SER A 115 -18.12 -13.85 -6.78
CA SER A 115 -18.69 -14.22 -8.08
C SER A 115 -17.60 -14.42 -9.15
N GLU A 116 -16.56 -13.59 -9.16
CA GLU A 116 -15.47 -13.69 -10.13
C GLU A 116 -14.63 -14.95 -9.93
N VAL A 117 -14.24 -15.27 -8.69
CA VAL A 117 -13.40 -16.43 -8.37
C VAL A 117 -14.15 -17.76 -8.38
N SER A 118 -15.49 -17.74 -8.34
CA SER A 118 -16.31 -18.95 -8.49
C SER A 118 -16.49 -19.40 -9.95
N LYS A 119 -16.06 -18.59 -10.94
CA LYS A 119 -16.17 -18.94 -12.35
C LYS A 119 -15.29 -20.16 -12.67
N ARG A 120 -15.80 -21.10 -13.47
CA ARG A 120 -15.03 -22.28 -13.92
C ARG A 120 -13.74 -21.94 -14.66
N SER A 121 -13.68 -20.76 -15.27
CA SER A 121 -12.49 -20.25 -15.97
C SER A 121 -11.42 -19.68 -15.03
N TRP A 122 -11.71 -19.51 -13.74
CA TRP A 122 -10.75 -18.97 -12.79
C TRP A 122 -9.68 -20.01 -12.47
N ALA A 123 -8.44 -19.70 -12.84
CA ALA A 123 -7.30 -20.61 -12.68
C ALA A 123 -6.68 -20.60 -11.27
N ARG A 124 -7.32 -19.90 -10.31
CA ARG A 124 -6.82 -19.77 -8.92
C ARG A 124 -5.39 -19.22 -8.86
N GLU A 125 -5.10 -18.26 -9.75
CA GLU A 125 -3.84 -17.55 -9.72
C GLU A 125 -3.73 -16.67 -8.46
N HIS A 126 -2.49 -16.44 -8.00
CA HIS A 126 -2.22 -15.61 -6.82
C HIS A 126 -2.78 -14.20 -6.95
N VAL A 127 -3.53 -13.76 -5.93
CA VAL A 127 -4.11 -12.41 -5.83
C VAL A 127 -3.37 -11.58 -4.78
N ALA A 128 -2.80 -10.44 -5.17
CA ALA A 128 -2.11 -9.54 -4.24
C ALA A 128 -2.98 -8.35 -3.82
N LEU A 129 -2.99 -8.07 -2.52
CA LEU A 129 -3.63 -6.91 -1.89
C LEU A 129 -2.56 -5.99 -1.31
N GLY A 130 -2.86 -4.69 -1.20
CA GLY A 130 -1.88 -3.71 -0.73
C GLY A 130 -0.94 -3.19 -1.80
N THR A 131 -1.33 -3.30 -3.07
CA THR A 131 -0.47 -2.96 -4.21
C THR A 131 -0.58 -1.50 -4.62
N ASN A 132 -1.79 -0.94 -4.67
CA ASN A 132 -2.01 0.49 -4.99
C ASN A 132 -2.52 1.28 -3.77
N THR A 133 -3.42 0.69 -2.99
CA THR A 133 -3.93 1.28 -1.75
C THR A 133 -3.77 0.30 -0.60
N ASP A 134 -3.80 0.81 0.62
CA ASP A 134 -3.67 -0.05 1.79
C ASP A 134 -5.03 -0.65 2.19
N PRO A 135 -5.16 -1.99 2.23
CA PRO A 135 -6.41 -2.66 2.58
C PRO A 135 -6.81 -2.48 4.05
N TYR A 136 -5.85 -2.14 4.93
CA TYR A 136 -6.04 -1.96 6.37
C TYR A 136 -5.77 -0.53 6.83
N GLN A 137 -5.92 0.45 5.92
CA GLN A 137 -6.00 1.86 6.30
C GLN A 137 -7.20 2.12 7.23
N ARG A 138 -7.25 3.30 7.85
CA ARG A 138 -8.28 3.64 8.85
C ARG A 138 -9.72 3.41 8.36
N ALA A 139 -9.98 3.62 7.08
CA ALA A 139 -11.28 3.38 6.44
C ALA A 139 -11.82 1.95 6.68
N GLU A 140 -10.94 0.95 6.70
CA GLU A 140 -11.29 -0.45 6.93
C GLU A 140 -11.88 -0.71 8.33
N GLY A 141 -11.64 0.19 9.29
CA GLY A 141 -12.27 0.14 10.61
C GLY A 141 -13.78 0.43 10.55
N ARG A 142 -14.22 1.19 9.55
CA ARG A 142 -15.62 1.52 9.30
C ARG A 142 -16.28 0.51 8.35
N TYR A 143 -15.64 0.25 7.21
CA TYR A 143 -16.25 -0.50 6.13
C TYR A 143 -16.12 -2.02 6.27
N ALA A 144 -15.09 -2.50 6.96
CA ALA A 144 -14.87 -3.92 7.22
C ALA A 144 -14.98 -4.81 5.96
N LEU A 145 -14.36 -4.40 4.84
CA LEU A 145 -14.45 -5.11 3.56
C LEU A 145 -13.54 -6.34 3.52
N MET A 146 -12.43 -6.32 4.27
CA MET A 146 -11.41 -7.37 4.21
C MET A 146 -11.90 -8.76 4.64
N PRO A 147 -12.73 -8.93 5.69
CA PRO A 147 -13.28 -10.23 6.03
C PRO A 147 -14.09 -10.90 4.90
N GLY A 148 -14.79 -10.11 4.07
CA GLY A 148 -15.52 -10.61 2.91
C GLY A 148 -14.56 -11.07 1.80
N ILE A 149 -13.53 -10.26 1.55
CA ILE A 149 -12.49 -10.53 0.53
C ILE A 149 -11.68 -11.78 0.89
N ILE A 150 -11.22 -11.90 2.16
CA ILE A 150 -10.43 -13.04 2.63
C ILE A 150 -11.21 -14.34 2.45
N ARG A 151 -12.49 -14.37 2.84
CA ARG A 151 -13.33 -15.56 2.66
C ARG A 151 -13.53 -15.90 1.19
N ALA A 152 -13.84 -14.90 0.35
CA ALA A 152 -14.01 -15.14 -1.09
C ALA A 152 -12.77 -15.81 -1.72
N LEU A 153 -11.57 -15.35 -1.38
CA LEU A 153 -10.32 -15.93 -1.88
C LEU A 153 -10.06 -17.32 -1.29
N ALA A 154 -10.16 -17.49 0.02
CA ALA A 154 -9.89 -18.76 0.70
C ALA A 154 -10.87 -19.86 0.26
N ASP A 155 -12.18 -19.58 0.31
CA ASP A 155 -13.25 -20.56 0.03
C ASP A 155 -13.24 -21.01 -1.44
N SER A 156 -12.65 -20.21 -2.34
CA SER A 156 -12.47 -20.57 -3.76
C SER A 156 -11.19 -21.35 -4.07
N GLY A 157 -10.32 -21.54 -3.07
CA GLY A 157 -9.00 -22.13 -3.25
C GLY A 157 -7.99 -21.17 -3.90
N THR A 158 -8.22 -19.86 -3.85
CA THR A 158 -7.34 -18.85 -4.46
C THR A 158 -6.26 -18.41 -3.47
N PRO A 159 -4.96 -18.65 -3.74
CA PRO A 159 -3.87 -18.13 -2.91
C PRO A 159 -3.81 -16.61 -3.00
N PHE A 160 -3.39 -15.97 -1.91
CA PHE A 160 -3.32 -14.51 -1.89
C PHE A 160 -2.24 -13.97 -0.96
N SER A 161 -1.92 -12.69 -1.13
CA SER A 161 -1.04 -11.98 -0.21
C SER A 161 -1.58 -10.62 0.19
N ILE A 162 -1.26 -10.20 1.41
CA ILE A 162 -1.65 -8.90 1.95
C ILE A 162 -0.40 -8.12 2.31
N LEU A 163 -0.20 -6.95 1.70
CA LEU A 163 0.76 -5.95 2.13
C LEU A 163 0.05 -4.79 2.84
N THR A 164 0.55 -4.37 4.00
CA THR A 164 -0.05 -3.22 4.71
C THR A 164 0.95 -2.47 5.59
N LYS A 165 0.65 -1.20 5.87
CA LYS A 165 1.20 -0.38 6.96
C LYS A 165 0.26 -0.31 8.16
N GLY A 166 -1.01 -0.67 8.00
CA GLY A 166 -2.06 -0.54 8.98
C GLY A 166 -2.07 -1.67 10.02
N THR A 167 -2.16 -1.31 11.29
CA THR A 167 -2.23 -2.27 12.39
C THR A 167 -3.59 -2.92 12.57
N LEU A 168 -4.60 -2.46 11.82
CA LEU A 168 -5.95 -3.03 11.84
C LEU A 168 -5.99 -4.48 11.34
N LEU A 169 -4.99 -4.92 10.57
CA LEU A 169 -4.78 -6.33 10.20
C LEU A 169 -4.87 -7.27 11.42
N ALA A 170 -4.43 -6.80 12.59
CA ALA A 170 -4.50 -7.53 13.84
C ALA A 170 -5.91 -8.08 14.18
N ARG A 171 -6.97 -7.37 13.77
CA ARG A 171 -8.38 -7.78 13.92
C ARG A 171 -8.65 -9.09 13.20
N ASP A 172 -8.10 -9.26 12.00
CA ASP A 172 -8.42 -10.35 11.09
C ASP A 172 -7.41 -11.52 11.18
N VAL A 173 -6.42 -11.45 12.08
CA VAL A 173 -5.44 -12.54 12.30
C VAL A 173 -6.10 -13.90 12.54
N PRO A 174 -7.16 -14.05 13.37
CA PRO A 174 -7.84 -15.33 13.52
C PRO A 174 -8.44 -15.85 12.21
N LEU A 175 -8.99 -14.95 11.38
CA LEU A 175 -9.54 -15.31 10.07
C LEU A 175 -8.43 -15.72 9.10
N LEU A 176 -7.31 -15.01 9.08
CA LEU A 176 -6.15 -15.35 8.24
C LEU A 176 -5.54 -16.69 8.65
N LYS A 177 -5.45 -16.98 9.95
CA LYS A 177 -5.01 -18.28 10.45
C LYS A 177 -5.93 -19.41 9.97
N SER A 178 -7.25 -19.20 10.00
CA SER A 178 -8.21 -20.18 9.45
C SER A 178 -8.13 -20.31 7.94
N ALA A 179 -7.92 -19.21 7.21
CA ALA A 179 -7.80 -19.24 5.75
C ALA A 179 -6.50 -19.93 5.29
N ALA A 180 -5.42 -19.79 6.07
CA ALA A 180 -4.13 -20.41 5.79
C ALA A 180 -4.16 -21.95 5.83
N THR A 181 -5.20 -22.56 6.41
CA THR A 181 -5.39 -24.02 6.34
C THR A 181 -5.98 -24.48 5.00
N GLN A 182 -6.46 -23.55 4.17
CA GLN A 182 -7.12 -23.85 2.90
C GLN A 182 -6.26 -23.46 1.70
N VAL A 183 -5.60 -22.29 1.79
CA VAL A 183 -4.80 -21.72 0.70
C VAL A 183 -3.49 -21.14 1.22
N PRO A 184 -2.43 -21.09 0.40
CA PRO A 184 -1.24 -20.31 0.71
C PRO A 184 -1.57 -18.83 0.92
N ILE A 185 -1.09 -18.25 2.02
CA ILE A 185 -1.27 -16.84 2.35
C ILE A 185 0.08 -16.21 2.68
N GLY A 186 0.44 -15.16 1.96
CA GLY A 186 1.56 -14.30 2.31
C GLY A 186 1.11 -13.06 3.09
N ALA A 187 1.77 -12.75 4.20
CA ALA A 187 1.56 -11.49 4.91
C ALA A 187 2.83 -10.62 4.86
N GLY A 188 2.65 -9.34 4.55
CA GLY A 188 3.71 -8.36 4.40
C GLY A 188 3.42 -7.09 5.18
N ILE A 189 4.39 -6.66 6.00
CA ILE A 189 4.33 -5.37 6.69
C ILE A 189 5.31 -4.39 6.05
N SER A 190 4.81 -3.23 5.65
CA SER A 190 5.66 -2.13 5.17
C SER A 190 6.26 -1.36 6.37
N LEU A 191 7.57 -1.46 6.55
CA LEU A 191 8.31 -0.76 7.61
C LEU A 191 9.76 -0.51 7.17
N ALA A 192 10.10 0.76 6.93
CA ALA A 192 11.43 1.18 6.47
C ALA A 192 12.13 2.20 7.39
N VAL A 193 11.38 2.84 8.28
CA VAL A 193 11.84 3.93 9.14
C VAL A 193 11.52 3.57 10.58
N LEU A 194 12.54 3.51 11.44
CA LEU A 194 12.38 3.25 12.88
C LEU A 194 12.24 4.54 13.71
N ASP A 195 12.86 5.63 13.24
CA ASP A 195 12.74 6.95 13.84
C ASP A 195 11.27 7.42 13.80
N PRO A 196 10.62 7.62 14.97
CA PRO A 196 9.22 8.02 15.03
C PRO A 196 8.93 9.40 14.46
N GLU A 197 9.87 10.36 14.57
CA GLU A 197 9.69 11.72 14.08
C GLU A 197 9.77 11.75 12.56
N LEU A 198 10.80 11.11 11.99
CA LEU A 198 10.95 10.98 10.55
C LEU A 198 9.79 10.18 9.96
N GLN A 199 9.37 9.09 10.61
CA GLN A 199 8.22 8.31 10.18
C GLN A 199 6.93 9.12 10.20
N ALA A 200 6.65 9.90 11.25
CA ALA A 200 5.47 10.74 11.33
C ALA A 200 5.48 11.84 10.26
N ALA A 201 6.66 12.39 9.93
CA ALA A 201 6.81 13.38 8.87
C ALA A 201 6.59 12.79 7.47
N LEU A 202 6.93 11.52 7.25
CA LEU A 202 6.84 10.84 5.95
C LEU A 202 5.49 10.14 5.72
N GLU A 203 4.93 9.55 6.76
CA GLU A 203 3.77 8.64 6.74
C GLU A 203 2.77 9.01 7.85
N PRO A 204 2.25 10.25 7.89
CA PRO A 204 1.53 10.81 9.03
C PRO A 204 0.25 10.06 9.40
N GLY A 205 -0.39 9.41 8.43
CA GLY A 205 -1.61 8.63 8.68
C GLY A 205 -1.36 7.16 9.07
N THR A 206 -0.11 6.73 9.15
CA THR A 206 0.24 5.32 9.46
C THR A 206 0.57 5.12 10.94
N PRO A 207 0.37 3.90 11.47
CA PRO A 207 0.85 3.53 12.80
C PRO A 207 2.37 3.67 12.96
N SER A 208 2.78 3.93 14.20
CA SER A 208 4.19 4.09 14.56
C SER A 208 5.04 2.85 14.22
N PRO A 209 6.37 2.99 14.07
CA PRO A 209 7.27 1.86 13.84
C PRO A 209 7.11 0.76 14.89
N ALA A 210 7.04 1.14 16.17
CA ALA A 210 6.85 0.20 17.27
C ALA A 210 5.51 -0.57 17.17
N ALA A 211 4.44 0.09 16.73
CA ALA A 211 3.15 -0.58 16.54
C ALA A 211 3.19 -1.57 15.37
N ARG A 212 3.91 -1.25 14.29
CA ARG A 212 4.13 -2.15 13.15
C ARG A 212 5.02 -3.34 13.52
N LEU A 213 6.07 -3.15 14.32
CA LEU A 213 6.88 -4.25 14.87
C LEU A 213 6.05 -5.20 15.72
N ARG A 214 5.18 -4.68 16.60
CA ARG A 214 4.24 -5.52 17.37
C ARG A 214 3.28 -6.31 16.49
N LEU A 215 2.83 -5.75 15.36
CA LEU A 215 2.01 -6.48 14.41
C LEU A 215 2.78 -7.64 13.77
N VAL A 216 4.06 -7.44 13.42
CA VAL A 216 4.93 -8.53 12.95
C VAL A 216 4.97 -9.65 13.99
N SER A 217 5.27 -9.34 15.25
CA SER A 217 5.30 -10.36 16.33
C SER A 217 3.96 -11.08 16.49
N ARG A 218 2.85 -10.35 16.46
CA ARG A 218 1.50 -10.94 16.57
C ARG A 218 1.17 -11.90 15.41
N LEU A 219 1.60 -11.60 14.19
CA LEU A 219 1.43 -12.51 13.05
C LEU A 219 2.25 -13.79 13.25
N ARG A 220 3.47 -13.66 13.76
CA ARG A 220 4.34 -14.81 14.06
C ARG A 220 3.82 -15.68 15.20
N GLU A 221 3.33 -15.08 16.28
CA GLU A 221 2.67 -15.77 17.39
C GLU A 221 1.43 -16.55 16.92
N ALA A 222 0.74 -16.04 15.90
CA ALA A 222 -0.39 -16.75 15.28
C ALA A 222 0.02 -17.92 14.37
N GLY A 223 1.32 -18.11 14.12
CA GLY A 223 1.87 -19.12 13.23
C GLY A 223 1.91 -18.71 11.76
N LEU A 224 1.65 -17.44 11.43
CA LEU A 224 1.65 -16.95 10.05
C LEU A 224 3.05 -16.44 9.65
N PRO A 225 3.53 -16.72 8.43
CA PRO A 225 4.73 -16.04 7.90
C PRO A 225 4.47 -14.54 7.80
N CYS A 226 5.51 -13.73 7.99
CA CYS A 226 5.40 -12.27 7.93
C CYS A 226 6.66 -11.67 7.32
N GLY A 227 6.62 -11.46 6.00
CA GLY A 227 7.63 -10.67 5.31
C GLY A 227 7.55 -9.19 5.67
N VAL A 228 8.66 -8.48 5.50
CA VAL A 228 8.72 -7.03 5.70
C VAL A 228 9.20 -6.36 4.42
N MET A 229 8.47 -5.34 3.98
CA MET A 229 8.86 -4.48 2.89
C MET A 229 9.46 -3.19 3.44
N ALA A 230 10.79 -3.18 3.52
CA ALA A 230 11.60 -2.01 3.89
C ALA A 230 11.80 -1.10 2.68
N MET A 231 10.70 -0.54 2.19
CA MET A 231 10.72 0.42 1.09
C MET A 231 9.70 1.55 1.27
N PRO A 232 10.10 2.80 1.01
CA PRO A 232 11.39 3.20 0.43
C PRO A 232 12.53 3.32 1.46
N ILE A 233 13.73 2.89 1.07
CA ILE A 233 14.97 3.39 1.67
C ILE A 233 15.29 4.75 1.03
N LEU A 234 15.47 5.77 1.86
CA LEU A 234 15.60 7.18 1.49
C LEU A 234 17.08 7.58 1.46
N PRO A 235 17.60 8.04 0.30
CA PRO A 235 18.98 8.50 0.18
C PRO A 235 19.35 9.58 1.21
N TRP A 236 20.46 9.40 1.92
CA TRP A 236 20.97 10.27 3.00
C TRP A 236 20.07 10.43 4.23
N LEU A 237 18.92 9.74 4.30
CA LEU A 237 18.02 9.77 5.46
C LEU A 237 17.94 8.42 6.15
N THR A 238 17.84 7.32 5.39
CA THR A 238 17.68 5.96 5.93
C THR A 238 18.56 4.91 5.25
N ASP A 239 19.59 5.34 4.51
CA ASP A 239 20.52 4.49 3.75
C ASP A 239 21.92 4.36 4.41
N SER A 240 22.08 4.84 5.64
CA SER A 240 23.30 4.64 6.44
C SER A 240 23.40 3.18 6.89
N GLU A 241 24.64 2.69 7.10
CA GLU A 241 24.86 1.31 7.57
C GLU A 241 24.26 1.09 8.96
N GLU A 242 24.35 2.08 9.83
CA GLU A 242 23.75 2.07 11.17
C GLU A 242 22.23 1.96 11.10
N HIS A 243 21.56 2.78 10.29
CA HIS A 243 20.10 2.72 10.14
C HIS A 243 19.65 1.37 9.59
N LEU A 244 20.32 0.88 8.55
CA LEU A 244 20.00 -0.41 7.94
C LEU A 244 20.25 -1.57 8.93
N ASP A 245 21.30 -1.50 9.73
CA ASP A 245 21.58 -2.50 10.76
C ASP A 245 20.51 -2.52 11.85
N ALA A 246 20.19 -1.34 12.41
CA ALA A 246 19.15 -1.18 13.42
C ALA A 246 17.77 -1.64 12.92
N LEU A 247 17.43 -1.31 11.67
CA LEU A 247 16.22 -1.78 11.02
C LEU A 247 16.20 -3.32 10.97
N MET A 248 17.21 -3.95 10.40
CA MET A 248 17.25 -5.41 10.28
C MET A 248 17.23 -6.09 11.66
N GLY A 249 17.97 -5.58 12.63
CA GLY A 249 17.95 -6.11 14.00
C GLY A 249 16.57 -6.04 14.64
N SER A 250 15.87 -4.90 14.51
CA SER A 250 14.51 -4.74 15.04
C SER A 250 13.51 -5.67 14.35
N LEU A 251 13.62 -5.85 13.04
CA LEU A 251 12.76 -6.77 12.28
C LEU A 251 13.00 -8.23 12.66
N ALA A 252 14.26 -8.63 12.86
CA ALA A 252 14.63 -9.97 13.29
C ALA A 252 14.09 -10.26 14.70
N GLN A 253 14.25 -9.31 15.64
CA GLN A 253 13.70 -9.42 16.99
C GLN A 253 12.17 -9.53 17.00
N ALA A 254 11.49 -8.82 16.09
CA ALA A 254 10.05 -8.95 15.94
C ALA A 254 9.59 -10.29 15.32
N GLY A 255 10.52 -11.08 14.78
CA GLY A 255 10.27 -12.40 14.19
C GLY A 255 9.95 -12.38 12.70
N ALA A 256 10.26 -11.29 11.98
CA ALA A 256 10.00 -11.20 10.53
C ALA A 256 10.58 -12.41 9.79
N THR A 257 9.87 -12.89 8.76
CA THR A 257 10.29 -14.07 7.98
C THR A 257 11.07 -13.73 6.71
N GLY A 258 11.46 -12.48 6.56
CA GLY A 258 12.18 -12.03 5.38
C GLY A 258 12.04 -10.54 5.21
N VAL A 259 13.04 -9.93 4.60
CA VAL A 259 13.06 -8.50 4.35
C VAL A 259 13.35 -8.24 2.89
N THR A 260 12.47 -7.50 2.26
CA THR A 260 12.62 -6.94 0.92
C THR A 260 12.83 -5.44 1.04
N ALA A 261 13.99 -4.93 0.61
CA ALA A 261 14.29 -3.51 0.67
C ALA A 261 14.54 -2.95 -0.73
N ALA A 262 14.10 -1.72 -0.96
CA ALA A 262 14.32 -1.02 -2.22
C ALA A 262 14.46 0.49 -2.00
N ALA A 263 15.25 1.13 -2.86
CA ALA A 263 15.38 2.58 -2.87
C ALA A 263 14.06 3.26 -3.21
N LEU A 264 13.92 4.50 -2.75
CA LEU A 264 12.84 5.40 -3.14
C LEU A 264 12.65 5.47 -4.67
N HIS A 265 11.38 5.41 -5.07
CA HIS A 265 10.90 5.53 -6.46
C HIS A 265 10.05 6.79 -6.59
N LEU A 266 10.47 7.74 -7.45
CA LEU A 266 9.84 9.05 -7.61
C LEU A 266 9.21 9.22 -9.00
N ARG A 267 8.05 8.58 -9.21
CA ARG A 267 7.21 8.79 -10.39
C ARG A 267 6.67 10.23 -10.46
N PRO A 268 6.32 10.72 -11.66
CA PRO A 268 5.50 11.93 -11.79
C PRO A 268 4.24 11.86 -10.92
N GLY A 269 3.81 13.00 -10.37
CA GLY A 269 2.75 13.12 -9.37
C GLY A 269 3.28 12.96 -7.94
N THR A 270 4.05 11.90 -7.69
CA THR A 270 4.66 11.64 -6.37
C THR A 270 5.92 12.47 -6.14
N ARG A 271 6.72 12.66 -7.20
CA ARG A 271 7.98 13.39 -7.14
C ARG A 271 7.78 14.81 -6.64
N GLU A 272 6.79 15.51 -7.17
CA GLU A 272 6.49 16.90 -6.85
C GLU A 272 6.12 17.03 -5.37
N TRP A 273 5.31 16.09 -4.87
CA TRP A 273 4.90 16.04 -3.47
C TRP A 273 6.07 15.73 -2.53
N PHE A 274 6.86 14.70 -2.85
CA PHE A 274 8.04 14.32 -2.07
C PHE A 274 9.09 15.43 -2.06
N MET A 275 9.37 16.06 -3.20
CA MET A 275 10.34 17.15 -3.30
C MET A 275 9.86 18.41 -2.58
N GLY A 276 8.56 18.69 -2.57
CA GLY A 276 7.96 19.75 -1.78
C GLY A 276 8.09 19.52 -0.27
N TRP A 277 7.84 18.28 0.19
CA TRP A 277 8.12 17.89 1.56
C TRP A 277 9.61 18.06 1.89
N LEU A 278 10.50 17.51 1.06
CA LEU A 278 11.95 17.55 1.25
C LEU A 278 12.48 18.98 1.32
N ALA A 279 11.94 19.91 0.52
CA ALA A 279 12.34 21.31 0.55
C ALA A 279 11.99 22.01 1.87
N ARG A 280 10.87 21.63 2.50
CA ARG A 280 10.45 22.19 3.79
C ARG A 280 11.21 21.58 4.96
N THR A 281 11.47 20.28 4.94
CA THR A 281 12.00 19.54 6.09
C THR A 281 13.50 19.29 6.02
N HIS A 282 14.06 19.08 4.83
CA HIS A 282 15.48 18.81 4.60
C HIS A 282 16.04 19.63 3.41
N PRO A 283 16.00 20.99 3.47
CA PRO A 283 16.35 21.85 2.33
C PRO A 283 17.76 21.59 1.76
N ARG A 284 18.71 21.20 2.61
CA ARG A 284 20.09 20.87 2.21
C ARG A 284 20.19 19.64 1.29
N LEU A 285 19.20 18.75 1.31
CA LEU A 285 19.18 17.52 0.51
C LEU A 285 18.54 17.71 -0.87
N VAL A 286 17.76 18.78 -1.09
CA VAL A 286 17.01 19.01 -2.34
C VAL A 286 17.90 18.92 -3.57
N GLY A 287 19.06 19.62 -3.56
CA GLY A 287 20.00 19.59 -4.67
C GLY A 287 20.57 18.20 -4.96
N ARG A 288 20.77 17.38 -3.92
CA ARG A 288 21.27 16.01 -4.06
C ARG A 288 20.22 15.08 -4.66
N TYR A 289 18.98 15.18 -4.18
CA TYR A 289 17.86 14.41 -4.72
C TYR A 289 17.55 14.78 -6.18
N ARG A 290 17.56 16.07 -6.53
CA ARG A 290 17.40 16.52 -7.93
C ARG A 290 18.43 15.88 -8.86
N ARG A 291 19.70 15.83 -8.44
CA ARG A 291 20.75 15.17 -9.22
C ARG A 291 20.54 13.65 -9.30
N LEU A 292 20.24 13.01 -8.17
CA LEU A 292 20.07 11.55 -8.10
C LEU A 292 18.91 11.06 -8.98
N TYR A 293 17.78 11.78 -8.99
CA TYR A 293 16.57 11.43 -9.74
C TYR A 293 16.40 12.21 -11.06
N SER A 294 17.48 12.81 -11.57
CA SER A 294 17.45 13.63 -12.78
C SER A 294 17.04 12.87 -14.04
N LYS A 295 17.39 11.57 -14.13
CA LYS A 295 17.19 10.75 -15.34
C LYS A 295 15.88 9.95 -15.36
N GLY A 296 15.11 9.95 -14.27
CA GLY A 296 13.88 9.14 -14.20
C GLY A 296 13.42 8.87 -12.77
N ALA A 297 12.39 8.03 -12.65
CA ALA A 297 11.77 7.73 -11.37
C ALA A 297 12.63 6.83 -10.45
N TYR A 298 13.47 5.99 -11.05
CA TYR A 298 14.40 5.14 -10.32
C TYR A 298 15.71 5.86 -10.00
N ALA A 299 16.29 5.55 -8.84
CA ALA A 299 17.68 5.90 -8.56
C ALA A 299 18.64 5.19 -9.55
N PRO A 300 19.84 5.75 -9.80
CA PRO A 300 20.82 5.18 -10.73
C PRO A 300 21.19 3.73 -10.38
N SER A 301 21.59 2.94 -11.37
CA SER A 301 22.05 1.54 -11.19
C SER A 301 23.15 1.43 -10.14
N GLU A 302 24.08 2.37 -10.14
CA GLU A 302 25.24 2.39 -9.24
C GLU A 302 24.79 2.57 -7.79
N TYR A 303 23.84 3.49 -7.55
CA TYR A 303 23.25 3.70 -6.23
C TYR A 303 22.47 2.46 -5.77
N ARG A 304 21.66 1.86 -6.64
CA ARG A 304 20.88 0.66 -6.32
C ARG A 304 21.78 -0.54 -6.00
N ALA A 305 22.85 -0.74 -6.76
CA ALA A 305 23.83 -1.79 -6.49
C ALA A 305 24.58 -1.55 -5.18
N TRP A 306 24.97 -0.30 -4.91
CA TRP A 306 25.59 0.09 -3.62
C TRP A 306 24.67 -0.17 -2.43
N LEU A 307 23.40 0.27 -2.52
CA LEU A 307 22.41 0.05 -1.48
C LEU A 307 22.15 -1.45 -1.29
N GLY A 308 22.04 -2.20 -2.39
CA GLY A 308 21.84 -3.65 -2.37
C GLY A 308 22.93 -4.38 -1.59
N ARG A 309 24.21 -3.99 -1.75
CA ARG A 309 25.32 -4.57 -0.97
C ARG A 309 25.19 -4.27 0.53
N ARG A 310 24.83 -3.04 0.91
CA ARG A 310 24.64 -2.66 2.32
C ARG A 310 23.47 -3.40 2.96
N VAL A 311 22.33 -3.45 2.27
CA VAL A 311 21.16 -4.20 2.71
C VAL A 311 21.49 -5.68 2.87
N ALA A 312 22.20 -6.28 1.91
CA ALA A 312 22.61 -7.67 1.98
C ALA A 312 23.52 -7.95 3.18
N ALA A 313 24.49 -7.06 3.46
CA ALA A 313 25.37 -7.18 4.62
C ALA A 313 24.58 -7.08 5.94
N ALA A 314 23.67 -6.11 6.07
CA ALA A 314 22.82 -5.97 7.26
C ALA A 314 21.89 -7.20 7.43
N LYS A 315 21.26 -7.67 6.35
CA LYS A 315 20.45 -8.90 6.35
C LYS A 315 21.25 -10.11 6.85
N ALA A 316 22.49 -10.26 6.38
CA ALA A 316 23.34 -11.38 6.78
C ALA A 316 23.66 -11.35 8.29
N ARG A 317 23.95 -10.17 8.86
CA ARG A 317 24.23 -10.01 10.31
C ARG A 317 23.04 -10.39 11.19
N HIS A 318 21.82 -10.18 10.71
CA HIS A 318 20.58 -10.40 11.48
C HIS A 318 19.82 -11.67 11.05
N GLY A 319 20.49 -12.62 10.39
CA GLY A 319 19.92 -13.94 10.10
C GLY A 319 18.96 -13.99 8.90
N PHE A 320 18.79 -12.91 8.14
CA PHE A 320 18.01 -12.88 6.89
C PHE A 320 18.78 -13.39 5.66
N GLY A 321 19.79 -14.24 5.86
CA GLY A 321 20.68 -14.79 4.84
C GLY A 321 20.06 -15.90 3.98
N ARG A 322 20.89 -16.53 3.12
CA ARG A 322 20.45 -17.67 2.29
C ARG A 322 20.10 -18.85 3.20
N GLY A 323 18.83 -19.25 3.23
CA GLY A 323 18.32 -20.32 4.10
C GLY A 323 17.07 -19.92 4.89
N PHE A 324 16.69 -18.64 4.90
CA PHE A 324 15.37 -18.27 5.37
C PHE A 324 14.31 -18.95 4.49
N GLU A 325 13.34 -19.65 5.09
CA GLU A 325 12.17 -20.17 4.38
C GLU A 325 11.58 -19.01 3.56
N ARG A 326 11.88 -19.02 2.25
CA ARG A 326 11.28 -18.07 1.33
C ARG A 326 9.83 -18.49 1.28
N ASP A 327 8.97 -17.77 2.01
CA ASP A 327 7.54 -17.92 1.85
C ASP A 327 7.23 -17.65 0.37
N GLU A 328 6.97 -18.73 -0.39
CA GLU A 328 6.72 -18.64 -1.82
C GLU A 328 5.48 -17.77 -2.09
N ALA A 329 4.57 -17.65 -1.12
CA ALA A 329 3.37 -16.82 -1.19
C ALA A 329 3.65 -15.30 -1.03
N PHE A 330 4.81 -14.92 -0.47
CA PHE A 330 5.25 -13.52 -0.35
C PHE A 330 6.63 -13.26 -0.99
N ALA A 331 7.11 -14.18 -1.84
CA ALA A 331 8.39 -14.06 -2.50
C ALA A 331 8.35 -13.00 -3.62
N HIS A 332 8.74 -11.78 -3.29
CA HIS A 332 9.14 -10.77 -4.29
C HIS A 332 10.48 -11.18 -4.92
N ARG A 333 10.44 -12.16 -5.82
CA ARG A 333 11.62 -12.71 -6.54
C ARG A 333 12.48 -11.61 -7.19
N ASP A 334 11.92 -10.45 -7.50
CA ASP A 334 12.57 -9.39 -8.27
C ASP A 334 13.15 -8.21 -7.47
N ALA A 335 12.94 -8.12 -6.16
CA ALA A 335 13.64 -7.08 -5.40
C ALA A 335 15.15 -7.38 -5.24
N ASP A 336 15.52 -8.66 -5.23
CA ASP A 336 16.92 -9.10 -5.36
C ASP A 336 17.46 -8.83 -6.78
N VAL A 337 16.58 -8.76 -7.81
CA VAL A 337 16.97 -8.52 -9.22
C VAL A 337 17.30 -7.05 -9.48
N VAL A 338 16.72 -6.12 -8.73
CA VAL A 338 17.11 -4.68 -8.77
C VAL A 338 18.56 -4.49 -8.27
N ALA A 339 19.08 -5.39 -7.43
CA ALA A 339 20.48 -5.38 -7.00
C ALA A 339 21.44 -5.97 -8.06
N ALA A 340 20.96 -6.74 -9.03
CA ALA A 340 21.78 -7.50 -9.99
C ALA A 340 21.99 -6.81 -11.36
N GLY A 341 21.63 -5.54 -11.51
CA GLY A 341 22.02 -4.74 -12.69
C GLY A 341 21.34 -5.10 -14.02
N ARG A 342 20.28 -5.92 -14.05
CA ARG A 342 19.43 -6.01 -15.26
C ARG A 342 18.77 -4.65 -15.50
N PRO A 343 18.73 -4.16 -16.76
CA PRO A 343 17.99 -2.94 -17.08
C PRO A 343 16.56 -3.12 -16.61
N ALA A 344 16.03 -2.11 -15.90
CA ALA A 344 14.60 -2.06 -15.63
C ALA A 344 13.90 -2.22 -16.98
N ALA A 345 12.98 -3.17 -17.09
CA ALA A 345 12.13 -3.27 -18.28
C ALA A 345 11.57 -1.87 -18.56
N ARG A 346 11.53 -1.44 -19.83
CA ARG A 346 10.81 -0.22 -20.20
C ARG A 346 9.42 -0.34 -19.60
N GLU A 347 9.10 0.57 -18.69
CA GLU A 347 7.82 0.55 -18.01
C GLU A 347 6.74 0.54 -19.09
N PRO A 348 5.77 -0.38 -19.05
CA PRO A 348 4.55 -0.15 -19.80
C PRO A 348 4.01 1.20 -19.31
N ALA A 349 3.68 2.08 -20.24
CA ALA A 349 2.80 3.19 -19.91
C ALA A 349 1.63 2.60 -19.11
N LEU A 350 1.32 3.19 -17.95
CA LEU A 350 0.01 2.98 -17.34
C LEU A 350 -0.98 3.36 -18.43
N VAL A 351 -1.61 2.36 -19.03
CA VAL A 351 -2.45 2.53 -20.22
C VAL A 351 -3.51 3.56 -19.84
N PRO A 352 -3.52 4.76 -20.46
CA PRO A 352 -4.65 5.66 -20.34
C PRO A 352 -5.85 4.91 -20.91
N GLY A 353 -6.91 4.73 -20.12
CA GLY A 353 -8.01 3.87 -20.53
C GLY A 353 -7.92 2.41 -20.05
N GLN A 354 -7.47 2.16 -18.80
CA GLN A 354 -8.44 1.43 -17.99
C GLN A 354 -9.64 2.36 -17.95
N ASP A 355 -10.59 2.13 -18.86
CA ASP A 355 -11.89 2.79 -18.85
C ASP A 355 -12.31 2.89 -17.40
N ALA A 356 -12.95 4.00 -17.02
CA ALA A 356 -13.62 4.09 -15.75
C ALA A 356 -14.56 2.88 -15.61
N LEU A 357 -14.02 1.79 -15.09
CA LEU A 357 -14.73 0.58 -14.76
C LEU A 357 -15.42 0.95 -13.46
N PHE A 358 -16.57 1.58 -13.63
CA PHE A 358 -17.77 1.02 -13.01
C PHE A 358 -17.71 -0.47 -13.19
#